data_AF-A0AAW2ZHI1-F1
#
_entry.id   AF-A0AAW2ZHI1-F1
#
_cell.length_a   1.000
_cell.length_b   1.000
_cell.length_c   1.000
_cell.angle_alpha   90.00
_cell.angle_beta   90.00
_cell.angle_gamma   90.00
#
_symmetry.space_group_name_H-M   'P 1'
#
loop_
_entity.id
_entity.type
_entity.pdbx_description
1 polymer ?
#
loop_
_entity_poly.entity_id
_entity_poly.type
_entity_poly.pdbx_seq_one_letter_code
_entity_poly.pdbx_strand_id
1 'polypeptide(L)'
;MDAFQEELGFIKSSLQGWSQVKCSDVKFEVCGMGNSRQTYRVVDQSKISSPNPIILRKFIREPEARELTSFEKMSSAGLGPKILASDTEKGLRIEQYFNSRNMLNYEINQKNYRRKLASKLASVHLLGSLKAGTRKSYIDAAVDRFLNDAVDNCDPNKYEDEQSVQTVNQLRYLFTPTEIEFVLNLVRPLNLVWSHNDIWTGNILVTEPDDQVLVIDYEVTDYNFRGYDIGKLMMEVLYSRHEGSPHYDFLSVDNLPSKEDMIDFMKCYLLAAEGHSIVDNNDQEIEDKSKLISNFEEKVTELYKEVEIGLLCAGFYSAILGMWIGRKITSMDFILFAKHGEIMYAEFKKRFFKE
;
A
#
# COMPACT_ATOMS: atom_id res chain seq x y z
N MET A 1 35.87 -9.47 10.28
CA MET A 1 34.63 -10.14 10.71
C MET A 1 33.87 -10.45 9.45
N ASP A 2 33.58 -11.72 9.19
CA ASP A 2 32.76 -12.08 8.04
C ASP A 2 31.39 -11.43 8.21
N ALA A 3 30.94 -10.68 7.21
CA ALA A 3 29.60 -10.12 7.21
C ALA A 3 28.58 -11.27 7.37
N PHE A 4 27.52 -11.03 8.15
CA PHE A 4 26.38 -11.94 8.34
C PHE A 4 26.57 -13.19 9.23
N GLN A 5 27.59 -13.27 10.10
CA GLN A 5 27.77 -14.46 10.96
C GLN A 5 26.60 -14.70 11.94
N GLU A 6 26.07 -13.64 12.56
CA GLU A 6 24.94 -13.74 13.49
C GLU A 6 23.66 -14.18 12.77
N GLU A 7 23.37 -13.56 11.63
CA GLU A 7 22.24 -13.84 10.78
C GLU A 7 22.29 -15.27 10.26
N LEU A 8 23.46 -15.74 9.82
CA LEU A 8 23.64 -17.11 9.37
C LEU A 8 23.48 -18.11 10.52
N GLY A 9 23.98 -17.79 11.71
CA GLY A 9 23.75 -18.60 12.91
C GLY A 9 22.26 -18.78 13.20
N PHE A 10 21.50 -17.69 13.16
CA PHE A 10 20.06 -17.70 13.37
C PHE A 10 19.31 -18.50 12.29
N ILE A 11 19.66 -18.34 11.01
CA ILE A 11 19.05 -19.11 9.91
C ILE A 11 19.28 -20.61 10.12
N LYS A 12 20.54 -21.00 10.41
CA LYS A 12 20.94 -22.40 10.60
C LYS A 12 20.28 -23.07 11.80
N SER A 13 20.03 -22.33 12.88
CA SER A 13 19.34 -22.86 14.06
C SER A 13 17.84 -22.97 13.89
N SER A 14 17.25 -22.14 13.01
CA SER A 14 15.80 -21.96 12.94
C SER A 14 15.13 -22.73 11.81
N LEU A 15 15.84 -23.04 10.73
CA LEU A 15 15.26 -23.68 9.56
C LEU A 15 15.83 -25.07 9.28
N GLN A 16 14.95 -25.96 8.80
CA GLN A 16 15.33 -27.32 8.43
C GLN A 16 16.34 -27.35 7.27
N GLY A 17 17.34 -28.22 7.37
CA GLY A 17 18.36 -28.42 6.33
C GLY A 17 19.44 -27.32 6.26
N TRP A 18 19.18 -26.11 6.77
CA TRP A 18 20.15 -25.01 6.77
C TRP A 18 21.38 -25.30 7.63
N SER A 19 21.25 -26.10 8.70
CA SER A 19 22.36 -26.46 9.58
C SER A 19 23.54 -27.16 8.88
N GLN A 20 23.30 -27.83 7.74
CA GLN A 20 24.35 -28.51 6.96
C GLN A 20 24.97 -27.65 5.85
N VAL A 21 24.42 -26.47 5.57
CA VAL A 21 24.90 -25.60 4.48
C VAL A 21 26.23 -24.96 4.87
N LYS A 22 27.24 -25.03 4.00
CA LYS A 22 28.53 -24.37 4.25
C LYS A 22 28.37 -22.86 4.13
N CYS A 23 29.09 -22.09 4.94
CA CYS A 23 28.99 -20.62 4.89
C CYS A 23 29.39 -20.05 3.52
N SER A 24 30.31 -20.71 2.81
CA SER A 24 30.72 -20.35 1.43
C SER A 24 29.60 -20.47 0.40
N ASP A 25 28.58 -21.29 0.69
CA ASP A 25 27.52 -21.63 -0.25
C ASP A 25 26.25 -20.78 0.01
N VAL A 26 26.30 -19.86 0.98
CA VAL A 26 25.19 -18.96 1.29
C VAL A 26 25.44 -17.60 0.67
N LYS A 27 24.48 -17.13 -0.13
CA LYS A 27 24.49 -15.80 -0.74
C LYS A 27 23.43 -14.92 -0.10
N PHE A 28 23.83 -13.74 0.36
CA PHE A 28 22.92 -12.66 0.78
C PHE A 28 22.83 -11.62 -0.34
N GLU A 29 21.61 -11.39 -0.84
CA GLU A 29 21.31 -10.39 -1.86
C GLU A 29 20.46 -9.29 -1.24
N VAL A 30 20.87 -8.04 -1.37
CA VAL A 30 20.11 -6.90 -0.83
C VAL A 30 18.85 -6.71 -1.66
N CYS A 31 17.68 -6.74 -1.00
CA CYS A 31 16.38 -6.47 -1.62
C CYS A 31 15.81 -5.11 -1.22
N GLY A 32 16.18 -4.59 -0.05
CA GLY A 32 15.72 -3.30 0.41
C GLY A 32 16.55 -2.77 1.57
N MET A 33 16.85 -1.46 1.54
CA MET A 33 17.57 -0.75 2.59
C MET A 33 16.72 0.41 3.10
N GLY A 34 15.79 0.12 4.00
CA GLY A 34 14.99 1.13 4.68
C GLY A 34 15.70 1.68 5.91
N ASN A 35 15.20 2.81 6.42
CA ASN A 35 15.75 3.46 7.61
C ASN A 35 15.50 2.68 8.91
N SER A 36 14.46 1.84 8.93
CA SER A 36 14.08 0.99 10.07
C SER A 36 14.55 -0.46 9.93
N ARG A 37 14.77 -0.94 8.69
CA ARG A 37 15.03 -2.36 8.41
C ARG A 37 15.81 -2.58 7.11
N GLN A 38 16.63 -3.62 7.11
CA GLN A 38 17.30 -4.16 5.93
C GLN A 38 16.65 -5.48 5.54
N THR A 39 16.43 -5.68 4.24
CA THR A 39 15.79 -6.87 3.68
C THR A 39 16.76 -7.56 2.74
N TYR A 40 16.98 -8.86 2.97
CA TYR A 40 17.88 -9.69 2.20
C TYR A 40 17.14 -10.90 1.65
N ARG A 41 17.38 -11.23 0.38
CA ARG A 41 17.12 -12.57 -0.15
C ARG A 41 18.33 -13.44 0.17
N VAL A 42 18.10 -14.53 0.89
CA VAL A 42 19.16 -15.47 1.26
C VAL A 42 18.96 -16.76 0.49
N VAL A 43 20.02 -17.19 -0.20
CA VAL A 43 20.01 -18.36 -1.08
C VAL A 43 21.07 -19.34 -0.62
N ASP A 44 20.67 -20.58 -0.38
CA ASP A 44 21.57 -21.72 -0.33
C ASP A 44 21.88 -22.18 -1.76
N GLN A 45 23.11 -21.96 -2.22
CA GLN A 45 23.55 -22.33 -3.56
C GLN A 45 23.74 -23.84 -3.74
N SER A 46 23.94 -24.58 -2.64
CA SER A 46 24.04 -26.04 -2.66
C SER A 46 22.68 -26.73 -2.82
N LYS A 47 21.59 -25.99 -2.58
CA LYS A 47 20.18 -26.43 -2.70
C LYS A 47 19.81 -27.63 -1.82
N ILE A 48 20.47 -27.79 -0.69
CA ILE A 48 20.16 -28.85 0.28
C ILE A 48 19.13 -28.39 1.32
N SER A 49 19.00 -27.08 1.53
CA SER A 49 18.10 -26.51 2.51
C SER A 49 16.66 -26.38 2.01
N SER A 50 15.71 -26.34 2.94
CA SER A 50 14.30 -26.07 2.65
C SER A 50 13.66 -25.33 3.82
N PRO A 51 12.98 -24.19 3.59
CA PRO A 51 12.78 -23.52 2.31
C PRO A 51 14.06 -22.83 1.78
N ASN A 52 14.13 -22.66 0.45
CA ASN A 52 15.20 -21.97 -0.26
C ASN A 52 14.66 -21.44 -1.61
N PRO A 53 14.76 -20.13 -1.93
CA PRO A 53 15.28 -19.04 -1.10
C PRO A 53 14.40 -18.70 0.13
N ILE A 54 14.91 -17.80 0.97
CA ILE A 54 14.18 -17.16 2.08
C ILE A 54 14.37 -15.64 2.04
N ILE A 55 13.47 -14.90 2.69
CA ILE A 55 13.65 -13.48 2.99
C ILE A 55 14.10 -13.33 4.44
N LEU A 56 15.20 -12.63 4.67
CA LEU A 56 15.66 -12.21 5.99
C LEU A 56 15.41 -10.71 6.16
N ARG A 57 14.68 -10.34 7.21
CA ARG A 57 14.59 -8.97 7.68
C ARG A 57 15.45 -8.78 8.91
N LYS A 58 16.26 -7.71 8.87
CA LYS A 58 17.07 -7.22 9.99
C LYS A 58 16.56 -5.85 10.39
N PHE A 59 15.99 -5.76 11.58
CA PHE A 59 15.48 -4.52 12.15
C PHE A 59 16.65 -3.72 12.73
N ILE A 60 16.83 -2.49 12.26
CA ILE A 60 17.89 -1.56 12.72
C ILE A 60 17.46 -0.87 14.03
N ARG A 61 16.15 -0.76 14.24
CA ARG A 61 15.51 -0.23 15.46
C ARG A 61 14.42 -1.20 15.87
N GLU A 62 14.02 -1.17 17.14
CA GLU A 62 12.88 -1.96 17.59
C GLU A 62 11.65 -1.62 16.72
N PRO A 63 11.05 -2.61 16.05
CA PRO A 63 9.86 -2.36 15.24
C PRO A 63 8.71 -1.93 16.16
N GLU A 64 7.85 -1.04 15.65
CA GLU A 64 6.67 -0.66 16.40
C GLU A 64 5.80 -1.91 16.66
N ALA A 65 5.26 -2.05 17.87
CA ALA A 65 4.41 -3.20 18.22
C ALA A 65 3.23 -3.38 17.24
N ARG A 66 2.77 -2.27 16.63
CA ARG A 66 1.75 -2.28 15.58
C ARG A 66 2.23 -2.98 14.31
N GLU A 67 3.45 -2.71 13.84
CA GLU A 67 4.01 -3.36 12.64
C GLU A 67 4.07 -4.87 12.85
N LEU A 68 4.55 -5.33 14.01
CA LEU A 68 4.63 -6.74 14.35
C LEU A 68 3.26 -7.41 14.36
N THR A 69 2.30 -6.84 15.10
CA THR A 69 0.95 -7.40 15.23
C THR A 69 0.18 -7.41 13.90
N SER A 70 0.31 -6.36 13.09
CA SER A 70 -0.26 -6.33 11.73
C SER A 70 0.35 -7.42 10.86
N PHE A 71 1.68 -7.54 10.82
CA PHE A 71 2.34 -8.56 10.00
C PHE A 71 1.94 -9.98 10.43
N GLU A 72 1.95 -10.28 11.73
CA GLU A 72 1.52 -11.58 12.26
C GLU A 72 0.07 -11.91 11.91
N LYS A 73 -0.83 -10.93 12.02
CA LYS A 73 -2.24 -11.08 11.64
C LYS A 73 -2.38 -11.42 10.15
N MET A 74 -1.69 -10.70 9.28
CA MET A 74 -1.73 -10.94 7.83
C MET A 74 -1.11 -12.28 7.45
N SER A 75 0.01 -12.63 8.08
CA SER A 75 0.71 -13.91 7.89
C SER A 75 -0.17 -15.09 8.28
N SER A 76 -0.79 -15.02 9.47
CA SER A 76 -1.67 -16.07 10.01
C SER A 76 -2.96 -16.23 9.19
N ALA A 77 -3.45 -15.14 8.59
CA ALA A 77 -4.60 -15.16 7.69
C ALA A 77 -4.26 -15.68 6.27
N GLY A 78 -2.98 -15.96 5.97
CA GLY A 78 -2.54 -16.35 4.62
C GLY A 78 -2.63 -15.23 3.58
N LEU A 79 -2.65 -13.97 4.04
CA LEU A 79 -2.75 -12.77 3.20
C LEU A 79 -1.43 -12.01 3.06
N GLY A 80 -0.36 -12.51 3.69
CA GLY A 80 1.01 -12.03 3.51
C GLY A 80 2.02 -13.18 3.56
N PRO A 81 3.32 -12.89 3.47
CA PRO A 81 4.36 -13.90 3.61
C PRO A 81 4.28 -14.61 4.96
N LYS A 82 4.53 -15.93 4.96
CA LYS A 82 4.63 -16.69 6.21
C LYS A 82 5.84 -16.23 7.02
N ILE A 83 5.66 -16.04 8.33
CA ILE A 83 6.78 -15.97 9.26
C ILE A 83 7.31 -17.40 9.45
N LEU A 84 8.56 -17.63 9.07
CA LEU A 84 9.23 -18.94 9.22
C LEU A 84 9.97 -19.03 10.56
N ALA A 85 10.55 -17.92 11.01
CA ALA A 85 11.16 -17.78 12.33
C ALA A 85 11.29 -16.29 12.70
N SER A 86 11.38 -15.99 13.99
CA SER A 86 11.64 -14.64 14.50
C SER A 86 12.47 -14.69 15.78
N ASP A 87 13.41 -13.76 15.91
CA ASP A 87 14.20 -13.51 17.12
C ASP A 87 14.13 -12.00 17.39
N THR A 88 13.25 -11.61 18.32
CA THR A 88 13.00 -10.21 18.65
C THR A 88 14.17 -9.58 19.39
N GLU A 89 14.95 -10.35 20.16
CA GLU A 89 16.13 -9.85 20.88
C GLU A 89 17.23 -9.44 19.91
N LYS A 90 17.41 -10.20 18.81
CA LYS A 90 18.37 -9.87 17.74
C LYS A 90 17.80 -8.99 16.65
N GLY A 91 16.50 -8.68 16.69
CA GLY A 91 15.81 -7.94 15.63
C GLY A 91 15.86 -8.66 14.28
N LEU A 92 15.73 -10.00 14.26
CA LEU A 92 15.77 -10.81 13.05
C LEU A 92 14.43 -11.50 12.80
N ARG A 93 13.98 -11.50 11.54
CA ARG A 93 12.79 -12.25 11.11
C ARG A 93 13.06 -12.94 9.78
N ILE A 94 12.68 -14.20 9.67
CA ILE A 94 12.74 -14.97 8.43
C ILE A 94 11.33 -15.13 7.89
N GLU A 95 11.15 -14.74 6.63
CA GLU A 95 9.88 -14.74 5.92
C GLU A 95 9.95 -15.67 4.69
N GLN A 96 8.79 -16.19 4.29
CA GLN A 96 8.62 -16.90 3.03
C GLN A 96 9.05 -16.01 1.86
N TYR A 97 9.88 -16.56 0.98
CA TYR A 97 10.18 -15.96 -0.32
C TYR A 97 9.13 -16.38 -1.35
N PHE A 98 8.75 -15.44 -2.22
CA PHE A 98 8.00 -15.71 -3.43
C PHE A 98 8.87 -15.42 -4.64
N ASN A 99 8.86 -16.32 -5.63
CA ASN A 99 9.43 -16.02 -6.93
C ASN A 99 8.49 -15.04 -7.64
N SER A 100 8.86 -13.77 -7.66
CA SER A 100 7.96 -12.69 -8.08
C SER A 100 8.73 -11.45 -8.51
N ARG A 101 8.04 -10.59 -9.24
CA ARG A 101 8.42 -9.20 -9.51
C ARG A 101 7.43 -8.23 -8.86
N ASN A 102 7.81 -6.97 -8.71
CA ASN A 102 6.83 -5.94 -8.39
C ASN A 102 5.87 -5.75 -9.58
N MET A 103 4.63 -5.38 -9.26
CA MET A 103 3.66 -4.95 -10.26
C MET A 103 4.11 -3.65 -10.92
N LEU A 104 3.88 -3.50 -12.22
CA LEU A 104 4.13 -2.27 -12.96
C LEU A 104 2.88 -1.38 -12.91
N ASN A 105 3.07 -0.05 -12.94
CA ASN A 105 1.96 0.91 -12.78
C ASN A 105 0.82 0.70 -13.78
N TYR A 106 1.13 0.46 -15.05
CA TYR A 106 0.12 0.26 -16.09
C TYR A 106 -0.64 -1.07 -15.95
N GLU A 107 -0.12 -2.05 -15.20
CA GLU A 107 -0.76 -3.35 -15.01
C GLU A 107 -2.03 -3.27 -14.15
N ILE A 108 -2.17 -2.24 -13.32
CA ILE A 108 -3.39 -1.98 -12.53
C ILE A 108 -4.60 -1.75 -13.46
N ASN A 109 -4.39 -1.20 -14.65
CA ASN A 109 -5.43 -1.03 -15.66
C ASN A 109 -5.73 -2.31 -16.45
N GLN A 110 -4.93 -3.38 -16.31
CA GLN A 110 -5.22 -4.65 -16.96
C GLN A 110 -6.28 -5.42 -16.18
N LYS A 111 -7.32 -5.85 -16.88
CA LYS A 111 -8.53 -6.47 -16.30
C LYS A 111 -8.22 -7.67 -15.39
N ASN A 112 -7.34 -8.57 -15.82
CA ASN A 112 -6.91 -9.74 -15.05
C ASN A 112 -6.30 -9.35 -13.69
N TYR A 113 -5.33 -8.43 -13.68
CA TYR A 113 -4.70 -7.99 -12.43
C TYR A 113 -5.67 -7.19 -11.56
N ARG A 114 -6.49 -6.31 -12.17
CA ARG A 114 -7.49 -5.52 -11.46
C ARG A 114 -8.49 -6.39 -10.70
N ARG A 115 -8.98 -7.49 -11.29
CA ARG A 115 -9.89 -8.44 -10.62
C ARG A 115 -9.22 -9.23 -9.49
N LYS A 116 -7.97 -9.64 -9.68
CA LYS A 116 -7.17 -10.27 -8.61
C LYS A 116 -6.97 -9.32 -7.44
N LEU A 117 -6.62 -8.07 -7.72
CA LEU A 117 -6.46 -7.00 -6.72
C LEU A 117 -7.76 -6.74 -5.95
N ALA A 118 -8.92 -6.71 -6.64
CA ALA A 118 -10.22 -6.57 -6.01
C ALA A 118 -10.47 -7.67 -4.96
N SER A 119 -10.17 -8.92 -5.34
CA SER A 119 -10.32 -10.08 -4.45
C SER A 119 -9.37 -10.02 -3.25
N LYS A 120 -8.13 -9.58 -3.47
CA LYS A 120 -7.13 -9.44 -2.40
C LYS A 120 -7.49 -8.33 -1.42
N LEU A 121 -7.86 -7.15 -1.90
CA LEU A 121 -8.31 -6.07 -1.02
C LEU A 121 -9.58 -6.44 -0.24
N ALA A 122 -10.54 -7.13 -0.86
CA ALA A 122 -11.71 -7.65 -0.14
C ALA A 122 -11.29 -8.57 1.02
N SER A 123 -10.35 -9.49 0.78
CA SER A 123 -9.85 -10.41 1.81
C SER A 123 -9.15 -9.67 2.96
N VAL A 124 -8.34 -8.65 2.65
CA VAL A 124 -7.67 -7.81 3.67
C VAL A 124 -8.71 -7.06 4.50
N HIS A 125 -9.67 -6.41 3.85
CA HIS A 125 -10.70 -5.61 4.50
C HIS A 125 -11.63 -6.44 5.41
N LEU A 126 -11.87 -7.71 5.07
CA LEU A 126 -12.69 -8.63 5.88
C LEU A 126 -12.05 -9.02 7.22
N LEU A 127 -10.76 -8.76 7.44
CA LEU A 127 -10.09 -9.05 8.71
C LEU A 127 -10.52 -8.15 9.88
N GLY A 128 -11.30 -7.11 9.61
CA GLY A 128 -11.89 -6.26 10.64
C GLY A 128 -12.86 -5.27 10.04
N SER A 129 -14.02 -5.11 10.64
CA SER A 129 -15.01 -4.10 10.25
C SER A 129 -15.57 -3.41 11.49
N LEU A 130 -15.61 -2.08 11.46
CA LEU A 130 -16.15 -1.24 12.52
C LEU A 130 -17.18 -0.28 11.94
N LYS A 131 -18.20 0.05 12.74
CA LYS A 131 -19.17 1.07 12.36
C LYS A 131 -18.53 2.46 12.42
N ALA A 132 -19.01 3.36 11.57
CA ALA A 132 -18.65 4.78 11.61
C ALA A 132 -18.76 5.34 13.04
N GLY A 133 -17.83 6.22 13.41
CA GLY A 133 -17.78 6.82 14.76
C GLY A 133 -17.20 5.93 15.87
N THR A 134 -16.90 4.65 15.62
CA THR A 134 -16.27 3.78 16.63
C THR A 134 -14.86 4.26 17.00
N ARG A 135 -14.11 4.78 16.01
CA ARG A 135 -12.80 5.42 16.18
C ARG A 135 -12.49 6.31 14.96
N LYS A 136 -11.42 7.09 15.04
CA LYS A 136 -10.86 7.80 13.89
C LYS A 136 -10.38 6.82 12.82
N SER A 137 -10.66 7.13 11.56
CA SER A 137 -10.03 6.48 10.41
C SER A 137 -8.55 6.84 10.34
N TYR A 138 -7.77 6.10 9.58
CA TYR A 138 -6.37 6.40 9.33
C TYR A 138 -6.18 7.82 8.78
N ILE A 139 -7.05 8.28 7.87
CA ILE A 139 -6.98 9.62 7.30
C ILE A 139 -7.28 10.71 8.34
N ASP A 140 -8.29 10.53 9.20
CA ASP A 140 -8.57 11.47 10.29
C ASP A 140 -7.40 11.52 11.28
N ALA A 141 -6.84 10.36 11.66
CA ALA A 141 -5.67 10.30 12.53
C ALA A 141 -4.39 10.88 11.88
N ALA A 142 -4.23 10.76 10.56
CA ALA A 142 -3.10 11.33 9.82
C ALA A 142 -3.11 12.86 9.86
N VAL A 143 -4.30 13.49 9.85
CA VAL A 143 -4.43 14.93 10.03
C VAL A 143 -3.87 15.34 11.40
N ASP A 144 -4.28 14.69 12.48
CA ASP A 144 -3.76 15.00 13.82
C ASP A 144 -2.23 14.85 13.89
N ARG A 145 -1.69 13.81 13.22
CA ARG A 145 -0.29 13.43 13.32
C ARG A 145 0.64 14.33 12.49
N PHE A 146 0.22 14.71 11.29
CA PHE A 146 1.12 15.27 10.28
C PHE A 146 0.82 16.73 9.92
N LEU A 147 -0.40 17.22 10.16
CA LEU A 147 -0.83 18.52 9.64
C LEU A 147 0.01 19.68 10.16
N ASN A 148 0.33 19.72 11.45
CA ASN A 148 1.08 20.84 12.04
C ASN A 148 2.44 21.04 11.37
N ASP A 149 3.18 19.95 11.21
CA ASP A 149 4.48 19.95 10.53
C ASP A 149 4.34 20.23 9.02
N ALA A 150 3.29 19.71 8.37
CA ALA A 150 3.00 20.00 6.96
C ALA A 150 2.71 21.49 6.73
N VAL A 151 1.93 22.12 7.61
CA VAL A 151 1.64 23.56 7.61
C VAL A 151 2.91 24.36 7.84
N ASP A 152 3.71 23.97 8.84
CA ASP A 152 4.99 24.62 9.14
C ASP A 152 5.94 24.54 7.94
N ASN A 153 6.04 23.38 7.28
CA ASN A 153 6.83 23.20 6.07
C ASN A 153 6.25 23.92 4.84
N CYS A 154 5.03 24.46 4.90
CA CYS A 154 4.45 25.28 3.84
C CYS A 154 4.82 26.77 3.90
N ASP A 155 5.72 27.17 4.80
CA ASP A 155 6.27 28.52 4.82
C ASP A 155 7.22 28.75 3.63
N PRO A 156 6.90 29.65 2.67
CA PRO A 156 7.75 29.93 1.52
C PRO A 156 9.15 30.43 1.90
N ASN A 157 9.34 31.02 3.08
CA ASN A 157 10.64 31.52 3.52
C ASN A 157 11.64 30.39 3.85
N LYS A 158 11.19 29.13 3.89
CA LYS A 158 12.05 27.95 4.10
C LYS A 158 12.68 27.43 2.80
N TYR A 159 12.39 28.05 1.66
CA TYR A 159 12.81 27.59 0.35
C TYR A 159 13.55 28.70 -0.39
N GLU A 160 14.70 28.34 -0.97
CA GLU A 160 15.54 29.28 -1.73
C GLU A 160 15.20 29.26 -3.23
N ASP A 161 14.68 28.14 -3.76
CA ASP A 161 14.31 28.02 -5.17
C ASP A 161 12.87 28.45 -5.43
N GLU A 162 12.69 29.19 -6.53
CA GLU A 162 11.42 29.77 -6.92
C GLU A 162 10.32 28.72 -7.14
N GLN A 163 10.68 27.54 -7.67
CA GLN A 163 9.73 26.46 -7.94
C GLN A 163 9.11 25.90 -6.64
N SER A 164 9.92 25.68 -5.62
CA SER A 164 9.43 25.23 -4.30
C SER A 164 8.60 26.32 -3.64
N VAL A 165 9.01 27.59 -3.70
CA VAL A 165 8.25 28.73 -3.18
C VAL A 165 6.86 28.83 -3.83
N GLN A 166 6.79 28.71 -5.17
CA GLN A 166 5.53 28.70 -5.89
C GLN A 166 4.66 27.49 -5.50
N THR A 167 5.27 26.32 -5.40
CA THR A 167 4.59 25.07 -5.05
C THR A 167 3.97 25.14 -3.66
N VAL A 168 4.75 25.50 -2.63
CA VAL A 168 4.22 25.55 -1.26
C VAL A 168 3.13 26.61 -1.10
N ASN A 169 3.24 27.76 -1.78
CA ASN A 169 2.19 28.76 -1.80
C ASN A 169 0.88 28.22 -2.39
N GLN A 170 0.95 27.39 -3.42
CA GLN A 170 -0.22 26.74 -4.01
C GLN A 170 -0.81 25.65 -3.11
N LEU A 171 -0.02 25.02 -2.23
CA LEU A 171 -0.50 23.96 -1.33
C LEU A 171 -1.20 24.49 -0.07
N ARG A 172 -0.92 25.73 0.35
CA ARG A 172 -1.40 26.29 1.63
C ARG A 172 -2.91 26.21 1.84
N TYR A 173 -3.71 26.34 0.78
CA TYR A 173 -5.16 26.28 0.91
C TYR A 173 -5.65 24.91 1.40
N LEU A 174 -4.95 23.82 1.03
CA LEU A 174 -5.29 22.45 1.43
C LEU A 174 -5.24 22.24 2.94
N PHE A 175 -4.41 23.01 3.62
CA PHE A 175 -4.16 22.87 5.05
C PHE A 175 -4.93 23.89 5.89
N THR A 176 -5.91 24.58 5.29
CA THR A 176 -6.80 25.49 6.03
C THR A 176 -7.87 24.71 6.79
N PRO A 177 -8.33 25.19 7.97
CA PRO A 177 -9.36 24.49 8.76
C PRO A 177 -10.62 24.15 7.96
N THR A 178 -11.04 25.03 7.05
CA THR A 178 -12.19 24.81 6.17
C THR A 178 -12.01 23.59 5.27
N GLU A 179 -10.82 23.46 4.67
CA GLU A 179 -10.55 22.36 3.75
C GLU A 179 -10.38 21.03 4.49
N ILE A 180 -9.70 21.07 5.64
CA ILE A 180 -9.58 19.92 6.53
C ILE A 180 -10.96 19.42 6.94
N GLU A 181 -11.83 20.29 7.44
CA GLU A 181 -13.18 19.88 7.86
C GLU A 181 -14.04 19.41 6.68
N PHE A 182 -13.86 19.94 5.47
CA PHE A 182 -14.51 19.39 4.27
C PHE A 182 -14.12 17.91 4.06
N VAL A 183 -12.82 17.57 4.09
CA VAL A 183 -12.37 16.18 3.94
C VAL A 183 -12.86 15.31 5.10
N LEU A 184 -12.76 15.80 6.34
CA LEU A 184 -13.14 15.04 7.51
C LEU A 184 -14.66 14.75 7.57
N ASN A 185 -15.49 15.69 7.09
CA ASN A 185 -16.94 15.48 6.99
C ASN A 185 -17.34 14.41 5.96
N LEU A 186 -16.52 14.17 4.93
CA LEU A 186 -16.74 13.08 3.98
C LEU A 186 -16.40 11.71 4.57
N VAL A 187 -15.34 11.62 5.39
CA VAL A 187 -14.80 10.33 5.86
C VAL A 187 -15.38 9.84 7.18
N ARG A 188 -15.72 10.75 8.11
CA ARG A 188 -16.23 10.39 9.46
C ARG A 188 -17.53 9.55 9.43
N PRO A 189 -18.46 9.74 8.47
CA PRO A 189 -19.67 8.91 8.37
C PRO A 189 -19.44 7.50 7.80
N LEU A 190 -18.25 7.19 7.26
CA LEU A 190 -17.98 5.92 6.58
C LEU A 190 -17.60 4.81 7.56
N ASN A 191 -18.07 3.59 7.27
CA ASN A 191 -17.65 2.41 8.04
C ASN A 191 -16.16 2.13 7.80
N LEU A 192 -15.51 1.59 8.82
CA LEU A 192 -14.08 1.31 8.76
C LEU A 192 -13.84 -0.19 8.53
N VAL A 193 -12.81 -0.49 7.78
CA VAL A 193 -12.28 -1.83 7.51
C VAL A 193 -10.81 -1.90 7.89
N TRP A 194 -10.28 -3.11 8.02
CA TRP A 194 -8.85 -3.33 8.18
C TRP A 194 -8.13 -2.96 6.87
N SER A 195 -7.60 -1.75 6.79
CA SER A 195 -7.10 -1.14 5.55
C SER A 195 -5.58 -1.19 5.51
N HIS A 196 -5.01 -1.45 4.35
CA HIS A 196 -3.57 -1.45 4.11
C HIS A 196 -2.95 -0.06 4.32
N ASN A 197 -3.64 0.98 3.86
CA ASN A 197 -3.30 2.41 3.90
C ASN A 197 -2.09 2.86 3.05
N ASP A 198 -1.31 1.92 2.52
CA ASP A 198 -0.12 2.17 1.70
C ASP A 198 -0.01 1.19 0.52
N ILE A 199 -1.12 1.02 -0.20
CA ILE A 199 -1.13 0.18 -1.38
C ILE A 199 -0.53 0.93 -2.56
N TRP A 200 0.70 0.57 -2.91
CA TRP A 200 1.37 1.03 -4.12
C TRP A 200 2.06 -0.13 -4.82
N THR A 201 2.46 0.07 -6.06
CA THR A 201 3.04 -0.99 -6.93
C THR A 201 4.26 -1.69 -6.34
N GLY A 202 5.06 -1.01 -5.52
CA GLY A 202 6.18 -1.61 -4.79
C GLY A 202 5.77 -2.61 -3.70
N ASN A 203 4.52 -2.52 -3.22
CA ASN A 203 3.93 -3.40 -2.21
C ASN A 203 3.02 -4.48 -2.83
N ILE A 204 3.02 -4.61 -4.16
CA ILE A 204 2.23 -5.60 -4.89
C ILE A 204 3.18 -6.48 -5.69
N LEU A 205 3.25 -7.76 -5.32
CA LEU A 205 4.04 -8.76 -6.02
C LEU A 205 3.17 -9.52 -7.03
N VAL A 206 3.73 -9.74 -8.22
CA VAL A 206 3.21 -10.66 -9.23
C VAL A 206 4.12 -11.88 -9.26
N THR A 207 3.60 -13.04 -8.88
CA THR A 207 4.35 -14.29 -8.83
C THR A 207 4.61 -14.85 -10.22
N GLU A 208 5.74 -15.50 -10.42
CA GLU A 208 6.09 -16.20 -11.65
C GLU A 208 6.15 -17.73 -11.42
N PRO A 209 5.57 -18.55 -12.32
CA PRO A 209 4.93 -18.18 -13.59
C PRO A 209 3.41 -17.93 -13.50
N ASP A 210 2.82 -18.03 -12.32
CA ASP A 210 1.35 -18.17 -12.16
C ASP A 210 0.56 -16.84 -12.18
N ASP A 211 1.25 -15.70 -12.31
CA ASP A 211 0.68 -14.34 -12.31
C ASP A 211 -0.26 -14.06 -11.14
N GLN A 212 -0.07 -14.72 -9.99
CA GLN A 212 -0.84 -14.44 -8.78
C GLN A 212 -0.39 -13.11 -8.16
N VAL A 213 -1.34 -12.40 -7.59
CA VAL A 213 -1.10 -11.12 -6.93
C VAL A 213 -1.04 -11.32 -5.42
N LEU A 214 0.03 -10.81 -4.81
CA LEU A 214 0.24 -10.76 -3.37
C LEU A 214 0.41 -9.31 -2.95
N VAL A 215 -0.26 -8.92 -1.87
CA VAL A 215 -0.07 -7.63 -1.22
C VAL A 215 0.82 -7.84 0.00
N ILE A 216 1.84 -7.00 0.15
CA ILE A 216 2.85 -7.09 1.20
C ILE A 216 3.03 -5.74 1.88
N ASP A 217 3.82 -5.72 2.95
CA ASP A 217 4.20 -4.50 3.67
C ASP A 217 3.06 -3.78 4.41
N TYR A 218 2.57 -4.44 5.45
CA TYR A 218 1.44 -4.00 6.27
C TYR A 218 1.84 -3.09 7.44
N GLU A 219 2.92 -2.32 7.31
CA GLU A 219 3.50 -1.54 8.42
C GLU A 219 2.59 -0.40 8.92
N VAL A 220 1.86 0.25 8.02
CA VAL A 220 0.92 1.34 8.34
C VAL A 220 -0.56 0.90 8.29
N THR A 221 -0.80 -0.40 8.29
CA THR A 221 -2.16 -0.96 8.35
C THR A 221 -2.86 -0.51 9.63
N ASP A 222 -4.08 0.02 9.46
CA ASP A 222 -4.97 0.47 10.52
C ASP A 222 -6.40 0.60 9.95
N TYR A 223 -7.37 0.88 10.81
CA TYR A 223 -8.75 1.06 10.38
C TYR A 223 -8.94 2.31 9.52
N ASN A 224 -9.51 2.13 8.33
CA ASN A 224 -9.87 3.21 7.40
C ASN A 224 -11.11 2.81 6.60
N PHE A 225 -11.71 3.70 5.81
CA PHE A 225 -12.82 3.30 4.94
C PHE A 225 -12.30 2.58 3.69
N ARG A 226 -13.02 1.55 3.23
CA ARG A 226 -12.57 0.67 2.13
C ARG A 226 -12.30 1.42 0.82
N GLY A 227 -13.01 2.51 0.58
CA GLY A 227 -12.83 3.36 -0.59
C GLY A 227 -11.42 3.95 -0.68
N TYR A 228 -10.73 4.16 0.45
CA TYR A 228 -9.39 4.73 0.46
C TYR A 228 -8.36 3.82 -0.22
N ASP A 229 -8.21 2.56 0.21
CA ASP A 229 -7.25 1.64 -0.41
C ASP A 229 -7.54 1.44 -1.90
N ILE A 230 -8.82 1.33 -2.26
CA ILE A 230 -9.23 1.16 -3.66
C ILE A 230 -8.87 2.40 -4.46
N GLY A 231 -9.22 3.60 -3.99
CA GLY A 231 -8.89 4.85 -4.67
C GLY A 231 -7.38 5.09 -4.78
N LYS A 232 -6.64 4.81 -3.71
CA LYS A 232 -5.17 4.88 -3.69
C LYS A 232 -4.55 3.93 -4.71
N LEU A 233 -5.02 2.68 -4.79
CA LEU A 233 -4.60 1.72 -5.80
C LEU A 233 -4.86 2.24 -7.23
N MET A 234 -6.06 2.75 -7.50
CA MET A 234 -6.39 3.27 -8.85
C MET A 234 -5.51 4.45 -9.25
N MET A 235 -5.09 5.29 -8.28
CA MET A 235 -4.24 6.44 -8.52
C MET A 235 -2.79 6.07 -8.89
N GLU A 236 -2.34 4.85 -8.58
CA GLU A 236 -0.97 4.41 -8.85
C GLU A 236 -0.60 4.37 -10.34
N VAL A 237 -1.58 4.28 -11.23
CA VAL A 237 -1.36 4.33 -12.69
C VAL A 237 -0.81 5.68 -13.16
N LEU A 238 -0.95 6.73 -12.33
CA LEU A 238 -0.49 8.08 -12.64
C LEU A 238 0.99 8.31 -12.33
N TYR A 239 1.63 7.35 -11.66
CA TYR A 239 3.03 7.45 -11.26
C TYR A 239 3.86 6.47 -12.08
N SER A 240 4.41 6.91 -13.20
CA SER A 240 5.32 6.09 -14.00
C SER A 240 6.70 6.06 -13.35
N ARG A 241 7.00 4.99 -12.61
CA ARG A 241 8.26 4.83 -11.88
C ARG A 241 9.31 4.13 -12.73
N HIS A 242 10.56 4.57 -12.59
CA HIS A 242 11.70 3.99 -13.28
C HIS A 242 12.50 3.09 -12.34
N GLU A 243 12.86 1.90 -12.81
CA GLU A 243 13.65 0.95 -12.00
C GLU A 243 14.99 1.59 -11.56
N GLY A 244 15.31 1.46 -10.27
CA GLY A 244 16.53 2.03 -9.70
C GLY A 244 16.56 3.55 -9.54
N SER A 245 15.46 4.25 -9.84
CA SER A 245 15.36 5.71 -9.71
C SER A 245 14.37 6.11 -8.60
N PRO A 246 14.68 7.12 -7.78
CA PRO A 246 13.72 7.72 -6.86
C PRO A 246 12.73 8.66 -7.57
N HIS A 247 12.96 8.96 -8.85
CA HIS A 247 12.13 9.84 -9.66
C HIS A 247 11.06 9.06 -10.42
N TYR A 248 9.95 9.73 -10.71
CA TYR A 248 8.84 9.21 -11.47
C TYR A 248 8.27 10.31 -12.37
N ASP A 249 7.64 9.90 -13.47
CA ASP A 249 6.83 10.80 -14.28
C ASP A 249 5.38 10.78 -13.78
N PHE A 250 4.81 11.97 -13.62
CA PHE A 250 3.39 12.11 -13.27
C PHE A 250 2.56 12.25 -14.54
N LEU A 251 1.66 11.29 -14.76
CA LEU A 251 0.85 11.18 -15.98
C LEU A 251 -0.48 11.95 -15.84
N SER A 252 -1.14 12.22 -16.97
CA SER A 252 -2.47 12.84 -16.98
C SER A 252 -3.48 11.98 -16.21
N VAL A 253 -4.38 12.65 -15.48
CA VAL A 253 -5.53 12.04 -14.80
C VAL A 253 -6.42 11.21 -15.73
N ASP A 254 -6.36 11.44 -17.05
CA ASP A 254 -7.06 10.65 -18.06
C ASP A 254 -6.56 9.19 -18.14
N ASN A 255 -5.40 8.87 -17.54
CA ASN A 255 -4.87 7.50 -17.47
C ASN A 255 -5.50 6.67 -16.34
N LEU A 256 -6.32 7.28 -15.48
CA LEU A 256 -7.09 6.53 -14.48
C LEU A 256 -7.96 5.46 -15.14
N PRO A 257 -8.27 4.35 -14.44
CA PRO A 257 -9.21 3.37 -14.94
C PRO A 257 -10.54 4.05 -15.31
N SER A 258 -11.16 3.58 -16.39
CA SER A 258 -12.47 4.08 -16.81
C SER A 258 -13.53 3.84 -15.74
N LYS A 259 -14.66 4.55 -15.82
CA LYS A 259 -15.80 4.28 -14.92
C LYS A 259 -16.25 2.82 -14.98
N GLU A 260 -16.25 2.23 -16.18
CA GLU A 260 -16.60 0.82 -16.39
C GLU A 260 -15.61 -0.13 -15.71
N ASP A 261 -14.31 0.15 -15.83
CA ASP A 261 -13.25 -0.62 -15.17
C ASP A 261 -13.32 -0.52 -13.64
N MET A 262 -13.64 0.67 -13.11
CA MET A 262 -13.85 0.89 -11.68
C MET A 262 -15.08 0.12 -11.18
N ILE A 263 -16.19 0.14 -11.93
CA ILE A 263 -17.39 -0.64 -11.60
C ILE A 263 -17.07 -2.14 -11.64
N ASP A 264 -16.33 -2.63 -12.63
CA ASP A 264 -15.89 -4.03 -12.71
C ASP A 264 -15.09 -4.45 -11.48
N PHE A 265 -14.16 -3.60 -11.04
CA PHE A 265 -13.41 -3.82 -9.80
C PHE A 265 -14.36 -3.93 -8.59
N MET A 266 -15.32 -3.02 -8.46
CA MET A 266 -16.27 -2.99 -7.34
C MET A 266 -17.17 -4.23 -7.31
N LYS A 267 -17.65 -4.68 -8.48
CA LYS A 267 -18.40 -5.93 -8.60
C LYS A 267 -17.57 -7.10 -8.10
N CYS A 268 -16.33 -7.24 -8.59
CA CYS A 268 -15.43 -8.32 -8.16
C CYS A 268 -15.09 -8.24 -6.66
N TYR A 269 -14.86 -7.05 -6.14
CA TYR A 269 -14.61 -6.81 -4.72
C TYR A 269 -15.79 -7.28 -3.85
N LEU A 270 -17.02 -6.88 -4.20
CA LEU A 270 -18.22 -7.24 -3.44
C LEU A 270 -18.51 -8.73 -3.52
N LEU A 271 -18.36 -9.34 -4.70
CA LEU A 271 -18.49 -10.79 -4.87
C LEU A 271 -17.47 -11.55 -4.01
N ALA A 272 -16.20 -11.14 -4.02
CA ALA A 272 -15.17 -11.73 -3.18
C ALA A 272 -15.46 -11.55 -1.68
N ALA A 273 -15.99 -10.39 -1.29
CA ALA A 273 -16.38 -10.12 0.09
C ALA A 273 -17.55 -11.00 0.58
N GLU A 274 -18.42 -11.44 -0.34
CA GLU A 274 -19.51 -12.39 -0.07
C GLU A 274 -19.04 -13.87 -0.22
N GLY A 275 -17.74 -14.11 -0.42
CA GLY A 275 -17.15 -15.45 -0.46
C GLY A 275 -17.15 -16.12 -1.84
N HIS A 276 -17.50 -15.40 -2.91
CA HIS A 276 -17.42 -15.94 -4.27
C HIS A 276 -15.99 -15.85 -4.82
N SER A 277 -15.49 -16.95 -5.38
CA SER A 277 -14.24 -16.92 -6.16
C SER A 277 -14.42 -16.07 -7.42
N ILE A 278 -13.41 -15.27 -7.76
CA ILE A 278 -13.40 -14.47 -8.99
C ILE A 278 -12.53 -15.19 -10.00
N VAL A 279 -13.12 -15.55 -11.14
CA VAL A 279 -12.39 -16.17 -12.25
C VAL A 279 -12.00 -15.08 -13.25
N ASP A 280 -10.73 -15.09 -13.63
CA ASP A 280 -10.19 -14.12 -14.59
C ASP A 280 -10.91 -14.22 -15.93
N ASN A 281 -11.17 -13.06 -16.55
CA ASN A 281 -11.74 -12.95 -17.90
C ASN A 281 -13.11 -13.62 -18.14
N ASN A 282 -13.88 -13.93 -17.10
CA ASN A 282 -15.24 -14.48 -17.23
C ASN A 282 -16.32 -13.47 -16.81
N ASP A 283 -16.73 -12.60 -17.73
CA ASP A 283 -17.72 -11.54 -17.45
C ASP A 283 -19.11 -12.08 -17.14
N GLN A 284 -19.49 -13.17 -17.82
CA GLN A 284 -20.79 -13.80 -17.64
C GLN A 284 -20.95 -14.34 -16.21
N GLU A 285 -19.89 -14.92 -15.66
CA GLU A 285 -19.89 -15.44 -14.29
C GLU A 285 -20.00 -14.34 -13.24
N ILE A 286 -19.38 -13.18 -13.46
CA ILE A 286 -19.55 -12.00 -12.59
C ILE A 286 -21.01 -11.56 -12.61
N GLU A 287 -21.62 -11.47 -13.79
CA GLU A 287 -23.01 -11.05 -13.94
C GLU A 287 -23.98 -12.05 -13.29
N ASP A 288 -23.76 -13.35 -13.46
CA ASP A 288 -24.62 -14.38 -12.88
C ASP A 288 -24.50 -14.45 -11.36
N LYS A 289 -23.28 -14.29 -10.81
CA LYS A 289 -23.07 -14.19 -9.36
C LYS A 289 -23.65 -12.91 -8.77
N SER A 290 -23.59 -11.79 -9.51
CA SER A 290 -24.15 -10.51 -9.08
C SER A 290 -25.65 -10.61 -8.80
N LYS A 291 -26.38 -11.40 -9.61
CA LYS A 291 -27.83 -11.65 -9.44
C LYS A 291 -28.17 -12.46 -8.18
N LEU A 292 -27.20 -13.14 -7.57
CA LEU A 292 -27.40 -13.93 -6.35
C LEU A 292 -27.43 -13.06 -5.09
N ILE A 293 -26.93 -11.82 -5.17
CA ILE A 293 -26.82 -10.92 -4.02
C ILE A 293 -27.91 -9.85 -4.10
N SER A 294 -28.73 -9.77 -3.05
CA SER A 294 -29.76 -8.73 -2.93
C SER A 294 -29.15 -7.33 -2.95
N ASN A 295 -29.79 -6.42 -3.69
CA ASN A 295 -29.40 -5.02 -3.84
C ASN A 295 -27.96 -4.81 -4.32
N PHE A 296 -27.43 -5.73 -5.13
CA PHE A 296 -26.03 -5.69 -5.55
C PHE A 296 -25.66 -4.40 -6.30
N GLU A 297 -26.50 -3.94 -7.23
CA GLU A 297 -26.24 -2.69 -7.97
C GLU A 297 -26.29 -1.44 -7.07
N GLU A 298 -27.10 -1.46 -6.01
CA GLU A 298 -27.10 -0.40 -4.98
C GLU A 298 -25.78 -0.43 -4.19
N LYS A 299 -25.34 -1.62 -3.73
CA LYS A 299 -24.05 -1.79 -3.05
C LYS A 299 -22.86 -1.35 -3.93
N VAL A 300 -22.90 -1.63 -5.24
CA VAL A 300 -21.91 -1.17 -6.22
C VAL A 300 -21.92 0.36 -6.30
N THR A 301 -23.11 0.97 -6.37
CA THR A 301 -23.27 2.43 -6.41
C THR A 301 -22.75 3.10 -5.14
N GLU A 302 -23.04 2.54 -3.97
CA GLU A 302 -22.51 3.02 -2.67
C GLU A 302 -20.98 2.93 -2.62
N LEU A 303 -20.43 1.77 -3.01
CA LEU A 303 -18.98 1.58 -3.05
C LEU A 303 -18.31 2.53 -4.06
N TYR A 304 -18.95 2.80 -5.20
CA TYR A 304 -18.44 3.76 -6.18
C TYR A 304 -18.28 5.14 -5.56
N LYS A 305 -19.28 5.62 -4.82
CA LYS A 305 -19.20 6.90 -4.08
C LYS A 305 -18.08 6.90 -3.04
N GLU A 306 -17.93 5.81 -2.29
CA GLU A 306 -16.81 5.67 -1.34
C GLU A 306 -15.45 5.72 -2.03
N VAL A 307 -15.31 5.13 -3.22
CA VAL A 307 -14.06 5.15 -4.00
C VAL A 307 -13.77 6.54 -4.55
N GLU A 308 -14.77 7.32 -4.95
CA GLU A 308 -14.57 8.72 -5.33
C GLU A 308 -14.08 9.58 -4.15
N ILE A 309 -14.61 9.34 -2.95
CA ILE A 309 -14.07 9.95 -1.72
C ILE A 309 -12.63 9.46 -1.48
N GLY A 310 -12.37 8.17 -1.70
CA GLY A 310 -11.04 7.57 -1.57
C GLY A 310 -9.99 8.19 -2.47
N LEU A 311 -10.32 8.44 -3.74
CA LEU A 311 -9.45 9.11 -4.71
C LEU A 311 -9.09 10.54 -4.28
N LEU A 312 -10.10 11.30 -3.82
CA LEU A 312 -9.90 12.63 -3.23
C LEU A 312 -8.99 12.56 -2.00
N CYS A 313 -9.27 11.64 -1.07
CA CYS A 313 -8.48 11.47 0.15
C CYS A 313 -7.06 10.98 -0.11
N ALA A 314 -6.82 10.16 -1.13
CA ALA A 314 -5.49 9.71 -1.51
C ALA A 314 -4.62 10.87 -2.02
N GLY A 315 -5.19 11.79 -2.82
CA GLY A 315 -4.52 13.02 -3.22
C GLY A 315 -4.21 13.94 -2.03
N PHE A 316 -5.20 14.16 -1.17
CA PHE A 316 -5.06 14.95 0.06
C PHE A 316 -3.98 14.41 1.00
N TYR A 317 -4.00 13.10 1.26
CA TYR A 317 -3.01 12.43 2.10
C TYR A 317 -1.62 12.51 1.48
N SER A 318 -1.49 12.37 0.16
CA SER A 318 -0.20 12.53 -0.55
C SER A 318 0.36 13.96 -0.38
N ALA A 319 -0.50 14.98 -0.40
CA ALA A 319 -0.11 16.37 -0.14
C ALA A 319 0.37 16.57 1.31
N ILE A 320 -0.37 16.06 2.30
CA ILE A 320 0.03 16.12 3.72
C ILE A 320 1.36 15.39 3.92
N LEU A 321 1.48 14.15 3.43
CA LEU A 321 2.66 13.32 3.62
C LEU A 321 3.90 13.93 2.96
N GLY A 322 3.76 14.40 1.72
CA GLY A 322 4.87 15.05 1.01
C GLY A 322 5.35 16.30 1.73
N MET A 323 4.45 17.13 2.25
CA MET A 323 4.83 18.30 3.03
C MET A 323 5.35 17.96 4.42
N TRP A 324 4.84 16.93 5.09
CA TRP A 324 5.34 16.46 6.38
C TRP A 324 6.79 15.98 6.28
N ILE A 325 7.10 15.15 5.27
CA ILE A 325 8.47 14.67 5.01
C ILE A 325 9.36 15.83 4.54
N GLY A 326 8.85 16.67 3.63
CA GLY A 326 9.60 17.76 3.01
C GLY A 326 10.92 17.26 2.38
N ARG A 327 11.97 18.10 2.39
CA ARG A 327 13.32 17.69 1.93
C ARG A 327 14.11 16.89 2.97
N LYS A 328 13.52 16.53 4.11
CA LYS A 328 14.30 16.21 5.31
C LYS A 328 15.09 14.90 5.22
N ILE A 329 14.72 13.93 4.36
CA ILE A 329 15.16 12.53 4.60
C ILE A 329 15.48 11.68 3.34
N THR A 330 15.20 12.10 2.09
CA THR A 330 15.35 11.16 0.94
C THR A 330 15.80 11.78 -0.38
N SER A 331 16.16 10.92 -1.34
CA SER A 331 16.45 11.26 -2.73
C SER A 331 15.21 11.55 -3.59
N MET A 332 13.99 11.33 -3.08
CA MET A 332 12.74 11.65 -3.75
C MET A 332 12.32 13.10 -3.46
N ASP A 333 11.82 13.80 -4.47
CA ASP A 333 11.26 15.14 -4.31
C ASP A 333 9.83 15.06 -3.74
N PHE A 334 9.73 15.15 -2.41
CA PHE A 334 8.46 15.10 -1.71
C PHE A 334 7.62 16.38 -1.83
N ILE A 335 8.22 17.52 -2.18
CA ILE A 335 7.47 18.76 -2.45
C ILE A 335 6.72 18.60 -3.77
N LEU A 336 7.41 18.07 -4.78
CA LEU A 336 6.80 17.71 -6.06
C LEU A 336 5.72 16.62 -5.88
N PHE A 337 5.98 15.61 -5.04
CA PHE A 337 4.97 14.61 -4.67
C PHE A 337 3.73 15.24 -4.02
N ALA A 338 3.91 16.21 -3.11
CA ALA A 338 2.81 16.92 -2.51
C ALA A 338 2.00 17.72 -3.55
N LYS A 339 2.69 18.34 -4.51
CA LYS A 339 2.04 19.04 -5.64
C LYS A 339 1.19 18.11 -6.49
N HIS A 340 1.70 16.93 -6.81
CA HIS A 340 0.92 15.92 -7.54
C HIS A 340 -0.29 15.44 -6.75
N GLY A 341 -0.15 15.27 -5.42
CA GLY A 341 -1.27 15.01 -4.52
C GLY A 341 -2.36 16.08 -4.58
N GLU A 342 -1.97 17.36 -4.62
CA GLU A 342 -2.90 18.48 -4.76
C GLU A 342 -3.63 18.50 -6.11
N ILE A 343 -2.94 18.21 -7.22
CA ILE A 343 -3.57 18.10 -8.54
C ILE A 343 -4.69 17.04 -8.50
N MET A 344 -4.40 15.88 -7.89
CA MET A 344 -5.39 14.80 -7.75
C MET A 344 -6.55 15.21 -6.87
N TYR A 345 -6.27 15.80 -5.71
CA TYR A 345 -7.28 16.30 -4.81
C TYR A 345 -8.22 17.28 -5.50
N ALA A 346 -7.65 18.29 -6.19
CA ALA A 346 -8.41 19.32 -6.86
C ALA A 346 -9.29 18.76 -7.99
N GLU A 347 -8.80 17.76 -8.74
CA GLU A 347 -9.58 17.12 -9.81
C GLU A 347 -10.81 16.40 -9.26
N PHE A 348 -10.64 15.58 -8.22
CA PHE A 348 -11.77 14.85 -7.65
C PHE A 348 -12.69 15.74 -6.82
N LYS A 349 -12.17 16.79 -6.17
CA LYS A 349 -12.98 17.75 -5.44
C LYS A 349 -14.04 18.40 -6.34
N LYS A 350 -13.72 18.71 -7.60
CA LYS A 350 -14.70 19.29 -8.56
C LYS A 350 -15.96 18.46 -8.70
N ARG A 351 -15.90 17.14 -8.51
CA ARG A 351 -17.06 16.25 -8.64
C ARG A 351 -18.07 16.41 -7.52
N PHE A 352 -17.64 16.89 -6.34
CA PHE A 352 -18.51 17.14 -5.18
C PHE A 352 -19.22 18.50 -5.20
N PHE A 353 -18.90 19.35 -6.19
CA PHE A 353 -19.55 20.66 -6.41
C PHE A 353 -20.25 20.75 -7.77
N LYS A 354 -20.30 19.63 -8.52
CA LYS A 354 -21.06 19.48 -9.76
C LYS A 354 -22.37 18.75 -9.44
N GLU A 355 -23.25 19.41 -8.70
CA GLU A 355 -24.68 19.02 -8.57
C GLU A 355 -25.56 20.24 -8.79
#